data_AF-A0A941HGH6-F1
#
_entry.id   AF-A0A941HGH6-F1
#
_cell.length_a   1.000
_cell.length_b   1.000
_cell.length_c   1.000
_cell.angle_alpha   90.00
_cell.angle_beta   90.00
_cell.angle_gamma   90.00
#
_symmetry.space_group_name_H-M   'P 1'
#
loop_
_entity.id
_entity.type
_entity.pdbx_description
1 polymer ?
#
loop_
_entity_poly.entity_id
_entity_poly.type
_entity_poly.pdbx_seq_one_letter_code
_entity_poly.pdbx_strand_id
1 'polypeptide(L)'
;MSLASAAIKLGENKTIMDSYWNFHTKKQNWFFSPNPKLAGSTRKPNSFASWNDWSALSSSQKSTLSSLSGFHYTASNVKKNNDHLARLKKAYQEWDSRLYSTFWSNSGSHKIWLCNVFVGDSIYLYNQRSFTAANRHYYDPRQILNGQTSLKKRIGYEETQPGDIVVIGTGHVEIITSLENHFIADDGFCSVGAGRGERGNNGDGRIRCDGAFNPRETRELDNKNNTYFYI
;
A
#
# COMPACT_ATOMS: atom_id res chain seq x y z
N MET A 1 -1.77 10.16 -17.38
CA MET A 1 -2.35 9.67 -16.11
C MET A 1 -1.84 10.59 -15.00
N SER A 2 -2.68 11.14 -14.15
CA SER A 2 -2.23 11.93 -12.99
C SER A 2 -1.89 11.03 -11.81
N LEU A 3 -1.18 11.55 -10.79
CA LEU A 3 -0.93 10.81 -9.55
C LEU A 3 -2.24 10.45 -8.83
N ALA A 4 -3.22 11.37 -8.80
CA ALA A 4 -4.56 11.09 -8.26
C ALA A 4 -5.22 9.89 -8.98
N SER A 5 -5.21 9.86 -10.32
CA SER A 5 -5.79 8.73 -11.06
C SER A 5 -5.04 7.41 -10.81
N ALA A 6 -3.71 7.46 -10.66
CA ALA A 6 -2.92 6.27 -10.32
C ALA A 6 -3.26 5.75 -8.91
N ALA A 7 -3.43 6.66 -7.95
CA ALA A 7 -3.80 6.35 -6.58
C ALA A 7 -5.21 5.76 -6.48
N ILE A 8 -6.19 6.33 -7.19
CA ILE A 8 -7.56 5.78 -7.27
C ILE A 8 -7.53 4.37 -7.85
N LYS A 9 -6.83 4.18 -8.98
CA LYS A 9 -6.69 2.86 -9.61
C LYS A 9 -6.01 1.83 -8.70
N LEU A 10 -5.03 2.26 -7.90
CA LEU A 10 -4.39 1.41 -6.89
C LEU A 10 -5.38 1.03 -5.79
N GLY A 11 -6.16 1.99 -5.28
CA GLY A 11 -7.17 1.78 -4.25
C GLY A 11 -8.31 0.84 -4.68
N GLU A 12 -8.65 0.82 -5.97
CA GLU A 12 -9.62 -0.11 -6.55
C GLU A 12 -9.06 -1.54 -6.75
N ASN A 13 -7.73 -1.72 -6.68
CA ASN A 13 -7.10 -3.02 -6.86
C ASN A 13 -7.22 -3.88 -5.60
N LYS A 14 -8.30 -4.68 -5.53
CA LYS A 14 -8.57 -5.60 -4.42
C LYS A 14 -7.40 -6.53 -4.10
N THR A 15 -6.71 -7.07 -5.11
CA THR A 15 -5.57 -7.98 -4.88
C THR A 15 -4.46 -7.29 -4.07
N ILE A 16 -4.15 -6.04 -4.39
CA ILE A 16 -3.14 -5.26 -3.65
C ILE A 16 -3.69 -4.84 -2.28
N MET A 17 -4.88 -4.24 -2.23
CA MET A 17 -5.44 -3.75 -0.96
C MET A 17 -5.70 -4.88 0.05
N ASP A 18 -6.19 -6.05 -0.38
CA ASP A 18 -6.34 -7.21 0.49
C ASP A 18 -4.99 -7.73 0.99
N SER A 19 -3.95 -7.69 0.15
CA SER A 19 -2.60 -8.07 0.58
C SER A 19 -2.02 -7.10 1.61
N TYR A 20 -2.30 -5.80 1.46
CA TYR A 20 -1.92 -4.77 2.43
C TYR A 20 -2.59 -5.04 3.78
N TRP A 21 -3.91 -5.25 3.76
CA TRP A 21 -4.68 -5.56 4.95
C TRP A 21 -4.22 -6.85 5.63
N ASN A 22 -3.98 -7.92 4.87
CA ASN A 22 -3.51 -9.19 5.42
C ASN A 22 -2.10 -9.09 6.02
N PHE A 23 -1.22 -8.29 5.42
CA PHE A 23 0.09 -7.98 5.99
C PHE A 23 -0.05 -7.18 7.29
N HIS A 24 -0.84 -6.10 7.26
CA HIS A 24 -1.14 -5.25 8.41
C HIS A 24 -1.67 -6.06 9.61
N THR A 25 -2.59 -6.99 9.35
CA THR A 25 -3.20 -7.87 10.36
C THR A 25 -2.39 -9.13 10.67
N LYS A 26 -1.18 -9.27 10.11
CA LYS A 26 -0.26 -10.41 10.32
C LYS A 26 -0.82 -11.77 9.90
N LYS A 27 -1.82 -11.80 9.02
CA LYS A 27 -2.30 -13.04 8.37
C LYS A 27 -1.26 -13.58 7.38
N GLN A 28 -0.42 -12.70 6.86
CA GLN A 28 0.75 -13.01 6.04
C GLN A 28 1.89 -12.04 6.36
N ASN A 29 3.11 -12.39 5.95
CA ASN A 29 4.34 -11.62 6.21
C ASN A 29 4.89 -10.91 4.96
N TRP A 30 4.07 -10.78 3.92
CA TRP A 30 4.39 -10.07 2.68
C TRP A 30 3.16 -9.30 2.20
N PHE A 31 3.33 -8.35 1.29
CA PHE A 31 2.22 -7.71 0.56
C PHE A 31 2.57 -7.58 -0.92
N PHE A 32 1.61 -7.37 -1.80
CA PHE A 32 1.87 -7.15 -3.22
C PHE A 32 2.25 -5.71 -3.53
N SER A 33 3.27 -5.51 -4.35
CA SER A 33 3.62 -4.21 -4.91
C SER A 33 3.93 -4.33 -6.41
N PRO A 34 3.58 -3.34 -7.24
CA PRO A 34 4.04 -3.26 -8.62
C PRO A 34 5.52 -2.87 -8.74
N ASN A 35 6.16 -2.37 -7.67
CA ASN A 35 7.53 -1.89 -7.69
C ASN A 35 8.53 -3.03 -7.44
N PRO A 36 9.33 -3.46 -8.44
CA PRO A 36 10.30 -4.54 -8.29
C PRO A 36 11.53 -4.14 -7.48
N LYS A 37 11.72 -2.84 -7.20
CA LYS A 37 12.94 -2.30 -6.60
C LYS A 37 12.89 -2.28 -5.08
N LEU A 38 11.78 -2.68 -4.44
CA LEU A 38 11.70 -2.68 -2.98
C LEU A 38 12.58 -3.77 -2.37
N ALA A 39 13.06 -3.52 -1.16
CA ALA A 39 13.75 -4.56 -0.40
C ALA A 39 12.80 -5.74 -0.13
N GLY A 40 13.31 -6.96 -0.32
CA GLY A 40 12.52 -8.17 -0.12
C GLY A 40 11.48 -8.45 -1.21
N SER A 41 11.45 -7.70 -2.31
CA SER A 41 10.57 -8.01 -3.46
C SER A 41 10.93 -9.34 -4.10
N THR A 42 9.91 -10.18 -4.26
CA THR A 42 10.00 -11.52 -4.83
C THR A 42 9.04 -11.64 -6.01
N ARG A 43 9.55 -12.06 -7.16
CA ARG A 43 8.73 -12.30 -8.34
C ARG A 43 8.04 -13.65 -8.31
N LYS A 44 6.92 -13.75 -9.01
CA LYS A 44 6.28 -15.01 -9.39
C LYS A 44 7.33 -15.96 -10.01
N PRO A 45 7.37 -17.25 -9.64
CA PRO A 45 8.26 -18.21 -10.30
C PRO A 45 7.91 -18.32 -11.80
N ASN A 46 8.88 -18.72 -12.63
CA ASN A 46 8.65 -18.82 -14.09
C ASN A 46 7.70 -19.98 -14.46
N SER A 47 7.68 -21.03 -13.64
CA SER A 47 6.85 -22.21 -13.81
C SER A 47 6.52 -22.82 -12.45
N PHE A 48 5.39 -23.53 -12.37
CA PHE A 48 5.01 -24.33 -11.21
C PHE A 48 4.04 -25.44 -11.62
N ALA A 49 4.53 -26.67 -11.74
CA ALA A 49 3.76 -27.83 -12.23
C ALA A 49 3.85 -29.07 -11.32
N SER A 50 4.81 -29.13 -10.40
CA SER A 50 5.15 -30.35 -9.66
C SER A 50 5.70 -30.08 -8.26
N TRP A 51 5.82 -31.15 -7.46
CA TRP A 51 6.52 -31.10 -6.17
C TRP A 51 8.03 -30.87 -6.30
N ASN A 52 8.61 -31.15 -7.46
CA ASN A 52 10.00 -30.81 -7.75
C ASN A 52 10.14 -29.28 -7.91
N ASP A 53 9.23 -28.65 -8.65
CA ASP A 53 9.18 -27.19 -8.74
C ASP A 53 8.99 -26.55 -7.36
N TRP A 54 8.05 -27.08 -6.57
CA TRP A 54 7.84 -26.65 -5.18
C TRP A 54 9.12 -26.70 -4.35
N SER A 55 9.89 -27.78 -4.47
CA SER A 55 11.13 -27.94 -3.70
C SER A 55 12.18 -26.91 -4.09
N ALA A 56 12.23 -26.55 -5.37
CA ALA A 56 13.15 -25.54 -5.94
C ALA A 56 12.76 -24.08 -5.66
N LEU A 57 11.54 -23.80 -5.20
CA LEU A 57 11.12 -22.45 -4.85
C LEU A 57 11.93 -21.90 -3.65
N SER A 58 12.24 -20.60 -3.73
CA SER A 58 12.76 -19.84 -2.58
C SER A 58 11.74 -19.82 -1.43
N SER A 59 12.20 -19.56 -0.20
CA SER A 59 11.34 -19.43 0.97
C SER A 59 10.24 -18.38 0.78
N SER A 60 10.57 -17.25 0.16
CA SER A 60 9.61 -16.19 -0.17
C SER A 60 8.55 -16.66 -1.17
N GLN A 61 8.94 -17.36 -2.24
CA GLN A 61 7.98 -17.89 -3.21
C GLN A 61 7.07 -18.97 -2.60
N LYS A 62 7.63 -19.86 -1.76
CA LYS A 62 6.84 -20.85 -1.00
C LYS A 62 5.84 -20.15 -0.11
N SER A 63 6.29 -19.11 0.61
CA SER A 63 5.44 -18.34 1.52
C SER A 63 4.28 -17.69 0.78
N THR A 64 4.55 -16.99 -0.33
CA THR A 64 3.53 -16.35 -1.17
C THR A 64 2.52 -17.36 -1.69
N LEU A 65 2.97 -18.42 -2.36
CA LEU A 65 2.07 -19.43 -2.92
C LEU A 65 1.25 -20.15 -1.84
N SER A 66 1.85 -20.48 -0.70
CA SER A 66 1.12 -21.06 0.42
C SER A 66 -0.03 -20.17 0.88
N SER A 67 0.25 -18.89 1.17
CA SER A 67 -0.81 -17.96 1.62
C SER A 67 -1.88 -17.74 0.56
N LEU A 68 -1.52 -17.59 -0.72
CA LEU A 68 -2.49 -17.44 -1.82
C LEU A 68 -3.37 -18.69 -1.98
N SER A 69 -2.83 -19.88 -1.70
CA SER A 69 -3.59 -21.13 -1.70
C SER A 69 -4.48 -21.33 -0.47
N GLY A 70 -4.49 -20.40 0.49
CA GLY A 70 -5.19 -20.54 1.77
C GLY A 70 -4.50 -21.48 2.76
N PHE A 71 -3.20 -21.76 2.57
CA PHE A 71 -2.35 -22.40 3.57
C PHE A 71 -1.71 -21.34 4.47
N HIS A 72 -1.07 -21.77 5.56
CA HIS A 72 -0.32 -20.85 6.41
C HIS A 72 0.89 -20.33 5.64
N TYR A 73 1.24 -19.04 5.78
CA TYR A 73 2.31 -18.41 5.01
C TYR A 73 3.70 -18.99 5.29
N THR A 74 3.91 -19.76 6.37
CA THR A 74 5.16 -20.50 6.61
C THR A 74 5.24 -21.83 5.85
N ALA A 75 4.20 -22.16 5.08
CA ALA A 75 4.02 -23.44 4.41
C ALA A 75 3.97 -24.67 5.34
N SER A 76 3.84 -24.48 6.66
CA SER A 76 3.90 -25.56 7.66
C SER A 76 2.81 -26.62 7.51
N ASN A 77 1.67 -26.26 6.93
CA ASN A 77 0.54 -27.16 6.70
C ASN A 77 0.44 -27.66 5.25
N VAL A 78 1.46 -27.45 4.41
CA VAL A 78 1.50 -27.99 3.04
C VAL A 78 1.91 -29.46 3.07
N LYS A 79 1.03 -30.35 2.58
CA LYS A 79 1.29 -31.78 2.44
C LYS A 79 1.62 -32.13 0.99
N LYS A 80 2.57 -33.03 0.76
CA LYS A 80 2.94 -33.49 -0.59
C LYS A 80 1.91 -34.49 -1.16
N ASN A 81 0.72 -34.01 -1.52
CA ASN A 81 -0.36 -34.79 -2.13
C ASN A 81 -1.03 -34.06 -3.32
N ASN A 82 -1.93 -34.72 -4.04
CA ASN A 82 -2.51 -34.13 -5.26
C ASN A 82 -3.39 -32.90 -4.98
N ASP A 83 -4.18 -32.92 -3.90
CA ASP A 83 -5.08 -31.82 -3.53
C ASP A 83 -4.32 -30.53 -3.22
N HIS A 84 -3.26 -30.61 -2.42
CA HIS A 84 -2.45 -29.43 -2.09
C HIS A 84 -1.69 -28.93 -3.31
N LEU A 85 -1.17 -29.83 -4.16
CA LEU A 85 -0.52 -29.43 -5.40
C LEU A 85 -1.48 -28.69 -6.33
N ALA A 86 -2.74 -29.15 -6.45
CA ALA A 86 -3.76 -28.49 -7.26
C ALA A 86 -4.07 -27.07 -6.76
N ARG A 87 -4.21 -26.89 -5.44
CA ARG A 87 -4.41 -25.56 -4.81
C ARG A 87 -3.23 -24.62 -5.04
N LEU A 88 -2.00 -25.14 -4.96
CA LEU A 88 -0.77 -24.37 -5.24
C LEU A 88 -0.66 -23.96 -6.71
N LYS A 89 -1.04 -24.86 -7.64
CA LYS A 89 -1.10 -24.55 -9.08
C LYS A 89 -2.13 -23.46 -9.38
N LYS A 90 -3.30 -23.51 -8.75
CA LYS A 90 -4.33 -22.48 -8.89
C LYS A 90 -3.83 -21.12 -8.40
N ALA A 91 -3.26 -21.08 -7.20
CA ALA A 91 -2.66 -19.86 -6.65
C ALA A 91 -1.52 -19.31 -7.52
N TYR A 92 -0.71 -20.21 -8.10
CA TYR A 92 0.31 -19.83 -9.08
C TYR A 92 -0.32 -19.17 -10.31
N GLN A 93 -1.40 -19.71 -10.86
CA GLN A 93 -2.07 -19.11 -12.01
C GLN A 93 -2.65 -17.72 -11.68
N GLU A 94 -3.25 -17.57 -10.49
CA GLU A 94 -3.88 -16.33 -10.02
C GLU A 94 -2.88 -15.24 -9.58
N TRP A 95 -1.62 -15.59 -9.28
CA TRP A 95 -0.57 -14.60 -9.00
C TRP A 95 -0.29 -13.76 -10.27
N ASP A 96 -0.69 -12.49 -10.28
CA ASP A 96 -0.37 -11.56 -11.37
C ASP A 96 1.16 -11.40 -11.51
N SER A 97 1.70 -11.71 -12.69
CA SER A 97 3.15 -11.66 -12.96
C SER A 97 3.73 -10.25 -12.90
N ARG A 98 2.89 -9.21 -12.90
CA ARG A 98 3.28 -7.80 -12.75
C ARG A 98 3.43 -7.40 -11.27
N LEU A 99 3.00 -8.24 -10.33
CA LEU A 99 3.06 -7.97 -8.89
C LEU A 99 4.16 -8.79 -8.21
N TYR A 100 4.89 -8.11 -7.32
CA TYR A 100 5.95 -8.68 -6.51
C TYR A 100 5.45 -8.84 -5.09
N SER A 101 5.63 -10.02 -4.50
CA SER A 101 5.44 -10.19 -3.06
C SER A 101 6.63 -9.57 -2.34
N THR A 102 6.37 -8.56 -1.53
CA THR A 102 7.38 -7.77 -0.83
C THR A 102 7.40 -8.15 0.63
N PHE A 103 8.53 -8.72 1.07
CA PHE A 103 8.77 -9.16 2.44
C PHE A 103 9.41 -8.04 3.25
N TRP A 104 8.59 -7.10 3.67
CA TRP A 104 9.04 -5.95 4.46
C TRP A 104 9.28 -6.39 5.90
N SER A 105 10.54 -6.53 6.30
CA SER A 105 10.89 -6.99 7.65
C SER A 105 10.51 -5.95 8.70
N ASN A 106 9.79 -6.37 9.74
CA ASN A 106 9.72 -5.64 11.00
C ASN A 106 9.68 -6.66 12.14
N SER A 107 10.70 -6.63 13.01
CA SER A 107 10.81 -7.50 14.19
C SER A 107 9.90 -7.07 15.35
N GLY A 108 9.15 -5.97 15.20
CA GLY A 108 8.26 -5.44 16.22
C GLY A 108 6.88 -6.14 16.32
N SER A 109 6.30 -6.10 17.53
CA SER A 109 4.95 -6.60 17.81
C SER A 109 3.83 -5.69 17.30
N HIS A 110 4.14 -4.45 16.91
CA HIS A 110 3.16 -3.45 16.50
C HIS A 110 2.57 -3.70 15.10
N LYS A 111 1.40 -3.11 14.85
CA LYS A 111 0.79 -3.02 13.52
C LYS A 111 1.70 -2.26 12.57
N ILE A 112 1.85 -2.74 11.33
CA ILE A 112 2.62 -2.05 10.29
C ILE A 112 1.62 -1.30 9.42
N TRP A 113 1.61 0.03 9.53
CA TRP A 113 0.78 0.88 8.68
C TRP A 113 1.43 1.03 7.31
N LEU A 114 0.65 0.87 6.25
CA LEU A 114 1.12 0.82 4.86
C LEU A 114 0.79 2.10 4.08
N CYS A 115 0.56 3.21 4.77
CA CYS A 115 0.27 4.51 4.15
C CYS A 115 1.38 4.96 3.21
N ASN A 116 2.64 4.86 3.65
CA ASN A 116 3.82 5.12 2.83
C ASN A 116 3.94 4.16 1.64
N VAL A 117 3.54 2.90 1.81
CA VAL A 117 3.55 1.90 0.74
C VAL A 117 2.53 2.23 -0.33
N PHE A 118 1.32 2.61 0.06
CA PHE A 118 0.29 3.06 -0.86
C PHE A 118 0.75 4.27 -1.69
N VAL A 119 1.31 5.30 -1.04
CA VAL A 119 1.82 6.50 -1.73
C VAL A 119 2.96 6.13 -2.66
N GLY A 120 3.93 5.35 -2.17
CA GLY A 120 5.06 4.89 -2.96
C GLY A 120 4.67 4.10 -4.21
N ASP A 121 3.75 3.14 -4.08
CA ASP A 121 3.24 2.35 -5.20
C ASP A 121 2.40 3.20 -6.17
N SER A 122 1.66 4.19 -5.67
CA SER A 122 0.93 5.15 -6.52
C SER A 122 1.90 6.00 -7.35
N ILE A 123 2.99 6.49 -6.75
CA ILE A 123 4.05 7.23 -7.46
C ILE A 123 4.72 6.33 -8.50
N TYR A 124 5.03 5.09 -8.13
CA TYR A 124 5.62 4.12 -9.05
C TYR A 124 4.70 3.85 -10.24
N LEU A 125 3.40 3.67 -10.02
CA LEU A 125 2.43 3.51 -11.11
C LEU A 125 2.29 4.78 -11.97
N TYR A 126 2.40 5.96 -11.38
CA TYR A 126 2.33 7.25 -12.08
C TYR A 126 3.53 7.49 -13.00
N ASN A 127 4.76 7.23 -12.56
CA ASN A 127 5.96 7.66 -13.30
C ASN A 127 7.12 6.63 -13.37
N GLN A 128 6.95 5.42 -12.83
CA GLN A 128 7.96 4.34 -12.80
C GLN A 128 9.29 4.71 -12.10
N ARG A 129 9.33 5.83 -11.37
CA ARG A 129 10.50 6.25 -10.61
C ARG A 129 10.47 5.64 -9.21
N SER A 130 11.66 5.37 -8.66
CA SER A 130 11.79 4.92 -7.28
C SER A 130 11.57 6.10 -6.33
N PHE A 131 10.56 6.00 -5.48
CA PHE A 131 10.33 6.91 -4.35
C PHE A 131 10.81 6.30 -3.04
N THR A 132 12.05 5.80 -3.01
CA THR A 132 12.56 4.99 -1.89
C THR A 132 13.77 5.62 -1.21
N ALA A 133 13.91 5.39 0.09
CA ALA A 133 15.14 5.64 0.82
C ALA A 133 16.26 4.68 0.37
N ALA A 134 17.47 4.89 0.88
CA ALA A 134 18.66 4.09 0.51
C ALA A 134 18.50 2.59 0.81
N ASN A 135 17.73 2.24 1.84
CA ASN A 135 17.41 0.85 2.18
C ASN A 135 16.35 0.20 1.27
N ARG A 136 15.90 0.91 0.22
CA ARG A 136 14.86 0.47 -0.73
C ARG A 136 13.49 0.25 -0.09
N HIS A 137 13.21 0.89 1.04
CA HIS A 137 11.87 1.06 1.56
C HIS A 137 11.31 2.42 1.10
N TYR A 138 9.98 2.53 0.99
CA TYR A 138 9.35 3.83 0.78
C TYR A 138 9.54 4.72 2.01
N TYR A 139 9.76 6.01 1.77
CA TYR A 139 9.90 7.02 2.81
C TYR A 139 8.69 7.02 3.75
N ASP A 140 8.92 6.90 5.05
CA ASP A 140 7.84 7.03 6.03
C ASP A 140 7.33 8.49 6.14
N PRO A 141 6.15 8.73 6.73
CA PRO A 141 5.58 10.07 6.85
C PRO A 141 6.50 11.10 7.53
N ARG A 142 7.33 10.70 8.50
CA ARG A 142 8.29 11.61 9.16
C ARG A 142 9.43 11.97 8.22
N GLN A 143 9.93 11.01 7.44
CA GLN A 143 10.97 11.28 6.45
C GLN A 143 10.48 12.24 5.36
N ILE A 144 9.22 12.09 4.92
CA ILE A 144 8.56 13.03 4.00
C ILE A 144 8.49 14.42 4.63
N LEU A 145 7.95 14.51 5.85
CA LEU A 145 7.81 15.78 6.57
C LEU A 145 9.13 16.51 6.77
N ASN A 146 10.20 15.76 7.07
CA ASN A 146 11.54 16.29 7.32
C ASN A 146 12.34 16.60 6.03
N GLY A 147 11.72 16.51 4.85
CA GLY A 147 12.37 16.87 3.59
C GLY A 147 13.45 15.88 3.12
N GLN A 148 13.41 14.62 3.57
CA GLN A 148 14.37 13.58 3.17
C GLN A 148 14.06 12.95 1.80
N THR A 149 13.16 13.56 1.03
CA THR A 149 12.62 13.00 -0.22
C THR A 149 12.76 14.02 -1.35
N SER A 150 12.51 13.59 -2.59
CA SER A 150 12.48 14.50 -3.74
C SER A 150 11.21 15.33 -3.85
N LEU A 151 10.23 15.16 -2.95
CA LEU A 151 8.99 15.92 -2.98
C LEU A 151 9.24 17.37 -2.59
N LYS A 152 8.54 18.28 -3.26
CA LYS A 152 8.55 19.71 -2.96
C LYS A 152 7.38 20.04 -2.05
N LYS A 153 7.64 20.84 -1.01
CA LYS A 153 6.61 21.29 -0.07
C LYS A 153 5.79 22.42 -0.70
N ARG A 154 4.46 22.40 -0.52
CA ARG A 154 3.56 23.53 -0.83
C ARG A 154 3.66 24.60 0.25
N ILE A 155 3.35 25.85 -0.08
CA ILE A 155 3.30 26.92 0.93
C ILE A 155 2.14 26.68 1.91
N GLY A 156 0.99 26.28 1.38
CA GLY A 156 -0.23 26.07 2.14
C GLY A 156 -1.25 25.23 1.39
N TYR A 157 -2.44 25.10 1.98
CA TYR A 157 -3.56 24.37 1.38
C TYR A 157 -4.05 25.06 0.10
N GLU A 158 -3.95 26.38 0.00
CA GLU A 158 -4.46 27.18 -1.12
C GLU A 158 -3.77 26.84 -2.46
N GLU A 159 -2.57 26.26 -2.40
CA GLU A 159 -1.81 25.80 -3.58
C GLU A 159 -2.01 24.30 -3.87
N THR A 160 -2.82 23.61 -3.07
CA THR A 160 -3.02 22.18 -3.23
C THR A 160 -3.84 21.87 -4.47
N GLN A 161 -3.62 20.68 -5.01
CA GLN A 161 -4.33 20.18 -6.17
C GLN A 161 -4.47 18.66 -6.11
N PRO A 162 -5.42 18.07 -6.86
CA PRO A 162 -5.49 16.63 -7.02
C PRO A 162 -4.15 16.04 -7.50
N GLY A 163 -3.66 15.05 -6.76
CA GLY A 163 -2.36 14.41 -6.98
C GLY A 163 -1.27 14.90 -6.05
N ASP A 164 -1.49 15.98 -5.30
CA ASP A 164 -0.61 16.34 -4.19
C ASP A 164 -0.70 15.29 -3.07
N ILE A 165 0.37 15.21 -2.28
CA ILE A 165 0.55 14.29 -1.18
C ILE A 165 0.38 15.07 0.12
N VAL A 166 -0.49 14.58 1.00
CA VAL A 166 -0.70 15.18 2.32
C VAL A 166 -0.10 14.30 3.40
N VAL A 167 0.76 14.86 4.24
CA VAL A 167 1.20 14.25 5.49
C VAL A 167 0.27 14.78 6.60
N ILE A 168 -0.40 13.86 7.29
CA ILE A 168 -1.35 14.17 8.36
C ILE A 168 -0.65 13.93 9.71
N GLY A 169 -0.42 15.01 10.44
CA GLY A 169 0.42 15.03 11.63
C GLY A 169 1.86 14.66 11.30
N THR A 170 2.37 13.62 11.95
CA THR A 170 3.71 13.07 11.69
C THR A 170 3.71 11.59 11.34
N GLY A 171 2.53 10.97 11.27
CA GLY A 171 2.39 9.51 11.30
C GLY A 171 1.64 8.90 10.13
N HIS A 172 1.02 9.72 9.27
CA HIS A 172 0.17 9.23 8.20
C HIS A 172 0.33 10.06 6.92
N VAL A 173 0.14 9.42 5.77
CA VAL A 173 0.31 10.06 4.46
C VAL A 173 -0.70 9.53 3.46
N GLU A 174 -1.25 10.41 2.64
CA GLU A 174 -2.26 10.10 1.62
C GLU A 174 -2.06 10.94 0.35
N ILE A 175 -2.79 10.59 -0.72
CA ILE A 175 -2.82 11.36 -1.97
C ILE A 175 -4.18 12.05 -2.09
N ILE A 176 -4.16 13.35 -2.35
CA ILE A 176 -5.35 14.17 -2.59
C ILE A 176 -5.98 13.77 -3.93
N THR A 177 -7.28 13.48 -3.94
CA THR A 177 -8.04 13.07 -5.13
C THR A 177 -8.95 14.17 -5.67
N SER A 178 -9.48 15.03 -4.80
CA SER A 178 -10.28 16.21 -5.16
C SER A 178 -10.17 17.27 -4.07
N LEU A 179 -10.46 18.51 -4.45
CA LEU A 179 -10.64 19.63 -3.52
C LEU A 179 -12.14 19.89 -3.40
N GLU A 180 -12.60 20.20 -2.19
CA GLU A 180 -13.98 20.49 -1.85
C GLU A 180 -14.05 21.96 -1.41
N ASN A 181 -14.72 22.80 -2.19
CA ASN A 181 -14.95 24.19 -1.80
C ASN A 181 -16.30 24.27 -1.08
N HIS A 182 -16.29 24.72 0.18
CA HIS A 182 -17.51 24.78 0.98
C HIS A 182 -17.94 26.23 1.20
N PHE A 183 -19.20 26.53 0.92
CA PHE A 183 -19.73 27.90 1.04
C PHE A 183 -19.97 28.35 2.50
N ILE A 184 -20.08 27.39 3.44
CA ILE A 184 -20.47 27.59 4.85
C ILE A 184 -19.56 26.81 5.82
N ALA A 185 -18.53 26.12 5.31
CA ALA A 185 -17.54 25.38 6.11
C ALA A 185 -16.15 25.65 5.53
N ASP A 186 -15.10 25.27 6.24
CA ASP A 186 -13.73 25.36 5.71
C ASP A 186 -13.59 24.50 4.45
N ASP A 187 -12.80 24.96 3.48
CA ASP A 187 -12.50 24.22 2.25
C ASP A 187 -11.75 22.92 2.54
N GLY A 188 -12.27 21.79 2.07
CA GLY A 188 -11.78 20.44 2.36
C GLY A 188 -11.11 19.74 1.19
N PHE A 189 -10.61 18.54 1.41
CA PHE A 189 -10.17 17.69 0.31
C PHE A 189 -10.65 16.25 0.49
N CYS A 190 -10.78 15.56 -0.63
CA CYS A 190 -10.85 14.10 -0.63
C CYS A 190 -9.46 13.52 -0.85
N SER A 191 -9.18 12.42 -0.19
CA SER A 191 -7.91 11.72 -0.27
C SER A 191 -8.08 10.20 -0.24
N VAL A 192 -7.07 9.51 -0.75
CA VAL A 192 -6.99 8.05 -0.79
C VAL A 192 -5.64 7.59 -0.26
N GLY A 193 -5.67 6.49 0.49
CA GLY A 193 -4.49 5.92 1.16
C GLY A 193 -4.74 4.51 1.67
N ALA A 194 -3.76 3.98 2.41
CA ALA A 194 -3.90 2.77 3.21
C ALA A 194 -3.47 3.03 4.65
N GLY A 195 -3.90 2.19 5.60
CA GLY A 195 -3.53 2.33 7.00
C GLY A 195 -4.43 3.29 7.80
N ARG A 196 -5.70 3.43 7.40
CA ARG A 196 -6.81 4.15 8.09
C ARG A 196 -6.95 3.83 9.59
N GLY A 197 -6.59 2.61 9.98
CA GLY A 197 -6.92 2.06 11.30
C GLY A 197 -8.39 1.71 11.50
N GLU A 198 -9.16 1.68 10.42
CA GLU A 198 -10.56 1.28 10.42
C GLU A 198 -10.73 -0.22 10.69
N ARG A 199 -11.92 -0.61 11.14
CA ARG A 199 -12.24 -2.03 11.36
C ARG A 199 -12.43 -2.74 10.01
N GLY A 200 -11.60 -3.76 9.77
CA GLY A 200 -11.61 -4.55 8.53
C GLY A 200 -10.92 -3.82 7.37
N ASN A 201 -10.93 -4.42 6.16
CA ASN A 201 -10.41 -3.79 4.94
C ASN A 201 -11.34 -2.67 4.41
N ASN A 202 -11.95 -1.90 5.31
CA ASN A 202 -12.94 -0.89 4.97
C ASN A 202 -12.33 0.50 4.76
N GLY A 203 -11.07 0.70 5.16
CA GLY A 203 -10.38 2.00 5.02
C GLY A 203 -9.33 2.07 3.93
N ASP A 204 -8.69 0.95 3.58
CA ASP A 204 -7.59 0.93 2.61
C ASP A 204 -8.13 1.05 1.18
N GLY A 205 -7.55 1.96 0.40
CA GLY A 205 -7.93 2.22 -0.99
C GLY A 205 -9.24 2.97 -1.17
N ARG A 206 -9.96 3.34 -0.10
CA ARG A 206 -11.20 4.14 -0.21
C ARG A 206 -10.90 5.63 -0.20
N ILE A 207 -11.58 6.37 -1.07
CA ILE A 207 -11.59 7.83 -1.00
C ILE A 207 -12.37 8.26 0.25
N ARG A 208 -11.82 9.21 1.00
CA ARG A 208 -12.51 9.90 2.10
C ARG A 208 -12.39 11.39 1.89
N CYS A 209 -13.49 12.09 2.12
CA CYS A 209 -13.59 13.54 2.02
C CYS A 209 -13.74 14.14 3.40
N ASP A 210 -12.99 15.21 3.67
CA ASP A 210 -13.30 16.10 4.77
C ASP A 210 -14.62 16.83 4.45
N GLY A 211 -15.55 16.93 5.41
CA GLY A 211 -16.69 17.86 5.30
C GLY A 211 -18.11 17.32 5.04
N ALA A 212 -18.34 16.03 4.78
CA ALA A 212 -19.72 15.53 4.59
C ALA A 212 -20.43 15.28 5.94
N PHE A 213 -21.05 16.32 6.52
CA PHE A 213 -22.07 16.26 7.60
C PHE A 213 -21.76 15.30 8.78
N ASN A 214 -20.59 15.44 9.41
CA ASN A 214 -20.34 14.82 10.71
C ASN A 214 -20.17 15.90 11.80
N PRO A 215 -21.21 16.22 12.60
CA PRO A 215 -21.14 17.25 13.66
C PRO A 215 -20.23 16.89 14.83
N ARG A 216 -19.48 15.77 14.75
CA ARG A 216 -18.60 15.28 15.82
C ARG A 216 -17.14 15.06 15.40
N GLU A 217 -16.80 15.18 14.12
CA GLU A 217 -15.41 15.02 13.66
C GLU A 217 -15.13 16.00 12.51
N THR A 218 -14.97 17.27 12.85
CA THR A 218 -14.23 18.21 12.00
C THR A 218 -12.76 17.90 12.20
N ARG A 219 -12.12 17.21 11.24
CA ARG A 219 -10.69 17.46 11.06
C ARG A 219 -10.59 18.87 10.50
N GLU A 220 -10.38 19.83 11.39
CA GLU A 220 -10.22 21.24 11.04
C GLU A 220 -9.16 21.38 9.96
N LEU A 221 -9.50 22.13 8.92
CA LEU A 221 -8.63 22.38 7.76
C LEU A 221 -7.56 23.43 8.08
N ASP A 222 -7.73 24.15 9.20
CA ASP A 222 -6.72 24.98 9.85
C ASP A 222 -6.00 24.27 11.02
N ASN A 223 -6.04 22.92 11.07
CA ASN A 223 -5.10 22.23 11.96
C ASN A 223 -3.69 22.34 11.37
N LYS A 224 -2.82 23.06 12.09
CA LYS A 224 -1.34 23.16 11.93
C LYS A 224 -0.58 21.83 11.77
N ASN A 225 -1.28 20.70 11.67
CA ASN A 225 -0.75 19.36 11.60
C ASN A 225 -0.70 18.78 10.18
N ASN A 226 -1.34 19.38 9.17
CA ASN A 226 -1.20 18.90 7.80
C ASN A 226 0.00 19.56 7.11
N THR A 227 0.68 18.81 6.24
CA THR A 227 1.71 19.37 5.37
C THR A 227 1.59 18.77 3.98
N TYR A 228 1.58 19.63 2.96
CA TYR A 228 1.30 19.25 1.58
C TYR A 228 2.56 19.26 0.72
N PHE A 229 2.62 18.31 -0.21
CA PHE A 229 3.77 18.05 -1.04
C PHE A 229 3.36 17.73 -2.48
N TYR A 230 4.25 17.97 -3.43
CA TYR A 230 4.08 17.61 -4.84
C TYR A 230 5.38 17.03 -5.43
N ILE A 231 5.26 16.37 -6.58
CA ILE A 231 6.40 15.81 -7.35
C ILE A 231 6.98 16.87 -8.29
#